data_AF-A0A7C7RID5-F1
#
_entry.id   AF-A0A7C7RID5-F1
#
_cell.length_a   1.000
_cell.length_b   1.000
_cell.length_c   1.000
_cell.angle_alpha   90.00
_cell.angle_beta   90.00
_cell.angle_gamma   90.00
#
_symmetry.space_group_name_H-M   'P 1'
#
loop_
_entity.id
_entity.type
_entity.pdbx_description
1 polymer ?
#
loop_
_entity_poly.entity_id
_entity_poly.type
_entity_poly.pdbx_seq_one_letter_code
_entity_poly.pdbx_strand_id
1 'polypeptide(L)'
;MKKTKLLSILLILTILLSASPLISFVSTTDTESTSEQNDQTGVTQEESEHKEQASSTLPNLPLPEDKAEQLKNVLNIEMQRWLSLEKIVSLHRPNDKITVLIEFDESVPRGAILKTVSSLDVEVKHIFNFVPIVTVDVPAGKALTLANLPGVKTVWPNFRLQLYSSPSLTDLKPLQGQEKLMVGPRLLLNESRSMIGAESLWDLGYNGSGIVVAVIDSGIDWTHPDLDDMDDDPTTFDPKVIDSVSFVPAEDPMDYNGHGTACAGIIAGTGAMSGGLFKGISPGAYLMNVKAFDVTGYAEFDWIMRALEYILAMKLRYGVPHIASNSWGGIPFSPDFPMNRLVRACIDAGIVMVFAAGNSGPNFFTVGSPANVPEVISVGATDKFDRLCLFSSRGPTFHFDIDPYGYIIGHHLTLRTGITVTAPSGGVVSPRAGGTYTLFSGTSCATPHVAGVAAL
;
A
#
# COMPACT_ATOMS: atom_id res chain seq x y z
N MET A 1 5.83 -13.84 31.62
CA MET A 1 5.33 -12.68 30.84
C MET A 1 6.39 -11.87 30.10
N LYS A 2 7.66 -11.78 30.54
CA LYS A 2 8.72 -11.04 29.80
C LYS A 2 9.35 -11.81 28.61
N LYS A 3 9.29 -13.15 28.58
CA LYS A 3 9.93 -13.97 27.53
C LYS A 3 9.15 -14.04 26.21
N THR A 4 7.84 -13.84 26.22
CA THR A 4 6.99 -13.96 25.03
C THR A 4 7.04 -12.71 24.14
N LYS A 5 7.22 -11.51 24.72
CA LYS A 5 7.36 -10.27 23.94
C LYS A 5 8.71 -10.16 23.19
N LEU A 6 9.78 -10.74 23.76
CA LEU A 6 11.11 -10.74 23.12
C LEU A 6 11.14 -11.66 21.88
N LEU A 7 10.34 -12.73 21.88
CA LEU A 7 10.25 -13.67 20.75
C LEU A 7 9.55 -13.05 19.54
N SER A 8 8.54 -12.19 19.78
CA SER A 8 7.82 -11.48 18.71
C SER A 8 8.69 -10.42 18.03
N ILE A 9 9.53 -9.71 18.79
CA ILE A 9 10.49 -8.72 18.26
C ILE A 9 11.60 -9.42 17.47
N LEU A 10 12.09 -10.57 17.96
CA LEU A 10 13.09 -11.35 17.24
C LEU A 10 12.56 -11.85 15.90
N LEU A 11 11.29 -12.28 15.83
CA LEU A 11 10.66 -12.77 14.60
C LEU A 11 10.51 -11.66 13.54
N ILE A 12 10.22 -10.42 13.95
CA ILE A 12 10.12 -9.27 13.05
C ILE A 12 11.51 -8.90 12.49
N LEU A 13 12.56 -8.93 13.32
CA LEU A 13 13.94 -8.70 12.90
C LEU A 13 14.45 -9.78 11.92
N THR A 14 14.09 -11.05 12.11
CA THR A 14 14.50 -12.13 11.18
C THR A 14 13.84 -11.99 9.80
N ILE A 15 12.63 -11.42 9.73
CA ILE A 15 11.93 -11.16 8.46
C ILE A 15 12.57 -9.96 7.72
N LEU A 16 13.09 -8.97 8.44
CA LEU A 16 13.78 -7.82 7.86
C LEU A 16 15.20 -8.16 7.35
N LEU A 17 15.89 -9.10 8.01
CA LEU A 17 17.26 -9.51 7.66
C LEU A 17 17.35 -10.49 6.46
N SER A 18 16.27 -11.16 6.08
CA SER A 18 16.25 -12.07 4.91
C SER A 18 16.02 -11.35 3.56
N ALA A 19 15.82 -10.03 3.57
CA ALA A 19 15.49 -9.22 2.39
C ALA A 19 16.68 -8.43 1.79
N SER A 20 17.93 -8.84 2.04
CA SER A 20 19.12 -8.23 1.42
C SER A 20 19.67 -9.08 0.26
N PRO A 21 19.87 -8.53 -0.95
CA PRO A 21 20.50 -9.28 -2.04
C PRO A 21 22.02 -9.39 -1.80
N LEU A 22 22.55 -10.62 -1.86
CA LEU A 22 23.99 -10.87 -1.87
C LEU A 22 24.60 -10.24 -3.15
N ILE A 23 25.48 -9.26 -2.96
CA ILE A 23 26.39 -8.75 -3.99
C ILE A 23 27.53 -9.77 -4.13
N SER A 24 27.60 -10.46 -5.27
CA SER A 24 28.74 -11.33 -5.62
C SER A 24 29.86 -10.49 -6.24
N PHE A 25 30.97 -10.35 -5.50
CA PHE A 25 32.24 -9.87 -6.05
C PHE A 25 32.90 -10.98 -6.87
N VAL A 26 33.14 -10.70 -8.16
CA VAL A 26 34.06 -11.50 -9.00
C VAL A 26 35.48 -11.01 -8.73
N SER A 27 36.32 -11.87 -8.16
CA SER A 27 37.77 -11.69 -8.14
C SER A 27 38.40 -12.82 -8.94
N THR A 28 39.04 -12.46 -10.04
CA THR A 28 39.94 -13.29 -10.84
C THR A 28 41.25 -13.54 -10.07
N THR A 29 41.73 -14.78 -10.02
CA THR A 29 43.16 -15.13 -10.18
C THR A 29 43.30 -16.65 -10.32
N ASP A 30 44.22 -17.04 -11.19
CA ASP A 30 44.50 -18.36 -11.73
C ASP A 30 45.21 -19.36 -10.78
N THR A 31 44.96 -20.64 -11.08
CA THR A 31 45.83 -21.85 -11.05
C THR A 31 46.94 -22.00 -10.00
N GLU A 32 46.91 -23.09 -9.21
CA GLU A 32 47.74 -24.30 -9.45
C GLU A 32 47.47 -25.41 -8.41
N SER A 33 47.77 -26.63 -8.83
CA SER A 33 47.53 -27.94 -8.23
C SER A 33 48.30 -28.23 -6.93
N THR A 34 47.70 -28.99 -6.01
CA THR A 34 48.29 -30.26 -5.52
C THR A 34 47.26 -31.10 -4.76
N SER A 35 47.39 -32.41 -4.93
CA SER A 35 46.65 -33.53 -4.36
C SER A 35 46.80 -33.67 -2.85
N GLU A 36 45.72 -34.02 -2.15
CA GLU A 36 45.77 -35.03 -1.10
C GLU A 36 44.36 -35.59 -0.80
N GLN A 37 44.24 -36.91 -0.94
CA GLN A 37 43.08 -37.70 -0.54
C GLN A 37 43.02 -37.76 0.98
N ASN A 38 41.85 -37.53 1.56
CA ASN A 38 41.48 -38.21 2.79
C ASN A 38 39.96 -38.40 2.85
N ASP A 39 39.56 -39.67 2.82
CA ASP A 39 38.25 -40.19 3.13
C ASP A 39 37.86 -39.79 4.57
N GLN A 40 36.76 -39.06 4.72
CA GLN A 40 35.81 -39.30 5.80
C GLN A 40 34.38 -39.17 5.27
N THR A 41 33.82 -40.35 5.04
CA THR A 41 32.40 -40.66 4.91
C THR A 41 31.58 -40.09 6.07
N GLY A 42 30.45 -39.45 5.75
CA GLY A 42 29.32 -39.38 6.69
C GLY A 42 28.70 -38.00 6.92
N VAL A 43 28.17 -37.34 5.89
CA VAL A 43 26.95 -36.55 6.03
C VAL A 43 26.09 -36.80 4.79
N THR A 44 24.99 -37.50 5.03
CA THR A 44 23.97 -37.97 4.10
C THR A 44 23.23 -36.82 3.43
N GLN A 45 23.18 -36.83 2.09
CA GLN A 45 22.02 -36.71 1.19
C GLN A 45 20.72 -35.93 1.56
N GLU A 46 20.64 -35.17 2.66
CA GLU A 46 19.43 -34.42 3.05
C GLU A 46 19.41 -32.95 2.58
N GLU A 47 20.53 -32.39 2.12
CA GLU A 47 20.59 -30.97 1.72
C GLU A 47 20.33 -30.71 0.23
N SER A 48 20.32 -31.76 -0.62
CA SER A 48 20.02 -31.63 -2.05
C SER A 48 18.54 -31.84 -2.41
N GLU A 49 17.74 -32.45 -1.52
CA GLU A 49 16.29 -32.64 -1.77
C GLU A 49 15.45 -31.40 -1.41
N HIS A 50 15.99 -30.46 -0.62
CA HIS A 50 15.25 -29.25 -0.20
C HIS A 50 15.27 -28.08 -1.20
N LYS A 51 16.09 -28.13 -2.25
CA LYS A 51 16.13 -27.07 -3.28
C LYS A 51 15.28 -27.35 -4.52
N GLU A 52 14.78 -28.57 -4.70
CA GLU A 52 13.97 -28.96 -5.86
C GLU A 52 12.46 -29.03 -5.58
N GLN A 53 12.03 -28.84 -4.32
CA GLN A 53 10.61 -28.82 -3.92
C GLN A 53 9.96 -27.42 -3.82
N ALA A 54 10.67 -26.34 -4.15
CA ALA A 54 10.08 -24.99 -4.20
C ALA A 54 9.35 -24.67 -5.52
N SER A 55 9.23 -25.64 -6.43
CA SER A 55 8.47 -25.54 -7.69
C SER A 55 7.46 -26.69 -7.85
N SER A 56 6.86 -27.16 -6.75
CA SER A 56 5.65 -27.98 -6.84
C SER A 56 4.44 -27.04 -6.74
N THR A 57 3.70 -26.89 -7.83
CA THR A 57 2.30 -26.42 -7.80
C THR A 57 1.60 -27.09 -6.63
N LEU A 58 1.19 -26.31 -5.63
CA LEU A 58 0.31 -26.78 -4.55
C LEU A 58 -0.84 -27.56 -5.22
N PRO A 59 -1.15 -28.79 -4.78
CA PRO A 59 -2.27 -29.51 -5.34
C PRO A 59 -3.52 -28.62 -5.24
N ASN A 60 -4.23 -28.47 -6.36
CA ASN A 60 -5.54 -27.82 -6.44
C ASN A 60 -6.54 -28.63 -5.58
N LEU A 61 -6.42 -28.50 -4.25
CA LEU A 61 -7.43 -28.96 -3.32
C LEU A 61 -8.66 -28.11 -3.58
N PRO A 62 -9.80 -28.72 -3.96
CA PRO A 62 -11.02 -27.97 -4.17
C PRO A 62 -11.37 -27.22 -2.89
N LEU A 63 -11.72 -25.94 -3.04
CA LEU A 63 -12.19 -25.14 -1.91
C LEU A 63 -13.41 -25.83 -1.27
N PRO A 64 -13.49 -25.87 0.07
CA PRO A 64 -14.73 -26.23 0.75
C PRO A 64 -15.93 -25.50 0.16
N GLU A 65 -17.09 -26.15 0.05
CA GLU A 65 -18.26 -25.62 -0.67
C GLU A 65 -18.69 -24.24 -0.17
N ASP A 66 -18.64 -24.01 1.14
CA ASP A 66 -18.94 -22.73 1.79
C ASP A 66 -18.00 -21.61 1.34
N LYS A 67 -16.70 -21.92 1.19
CA LYS A 67 -15.70 -20.98 0.66
C LYS A 67 -15.85 -20.76 -0.84
N ALA A 68 -16.21 -21.80 -1.60
CA ALA A 68 -16.44 -21.69 -3.04
C ALA A 68 -17.65 -20.79 -3.35
N GLU A 69 -18.72 -20.88 -2.55
CA GLU A 69 -19.88 -19.99 -2.68
C GLU A 69 -19.55 -18.54 -2.31
N GLN A 70 -18.81 -18.32 -1.21
CA GLN A 70 -18.34 -16.99 -0.84
C GLN A 70 -17.47 -16.37 -1.93
N LEU A 71 -16.54 -17.14 -2.51
CA LEU A 71 -15.72 -16.68 -3.62
C LEU A 71 -16.57 -16.27 -4.83
N LYS A 72 -17.56 -17.09 -5.22
CA LYS A 72 -18.47 -16.74 -6.34
C LYS A 72 -19.20 -15.42 -6.09
N ASN A 73 -19.67 -15.20 -4.86
CA ASN A 73 -20.35 -13.96 -4.49
C ASN A 73 -19.41 -12.76 -4.56
N VAL A 74 -18.18 -12.88 -4.03
CA VAL A 74 -17.17 -11.83 -4.14
C VAL A 74 -16.83 -11.53 -5.60
N LEU A 75 -16.57 -12.56 -6.41
CA LEU A 75 -16.28 -12.40 -7.83
C LEU A 75 -17.40 -11.65 -8.55
N ASN A 76 -18.66 -12.00 -8.30
CA ASN A 76 -19.81 -11.31 -8.88
C ASN A 76 -19.88 -9.82 -8.49
N ILE A 77 -19.61 -9.48 -7.22
CA ILE A 77 -19.63 -8.10 -6.74
C ILE A 77 -18.51 -7.28 -7.38
N GLU A 78 -17.28 -7.81 -7.39
CA GLU A 78 -16.14 -7.09 -7.95
C GLU A 78 -16.24 -6.97 -9.49
N MET A 79 -16.77 -8.00 -10.18
CA MET A 79 -17.05 -7.94 -11.61
C MET A 79 -18.08 -6.86 -11.98
N GLN A 80 -19.04 -6.54 -11.10
CA GLN A 80 -20.01 -5.47 -11.35
C GLN A 80 -19.42 -4.07 -11.20
N ARG A 81 -18.38 -3.92 -10.36
CA ARG A 81 -17.63 -2.65 -10.22
C ARG A 81 -16.70 -2.42 -11.40
N TRP A 82 -16.33 -3.50 -12.08
CA TRP A 82 -15.42 -3.50 -13.20
C TRP A 82 -16.13 -3.11 -14.51
N LEU A 83 -15.66 -2.03 -15.14
CA LEU A 83 -16.12 -1.64 -16.46
C LEU A 83 -14.95 -1.77 -17.44
N SER A 84 -15.14 -2.56 -18.50
CA SER A 84 -14.20 -2.59 -19.62
C SER A 84 -14.12 -1.22 -20.28
N LEU A 85 -13.04 -0.97 -21.04
CA LEU A 85 -12.89 0.27 -21.77
C LEU A 85 -14.05 0.47 -22.75
N GLU A 86 -14.50 -0.58 -23.43
CA GLU A 86 -15.67 -0.53 -24.33
C GLU A 86 -16.93 -0.09 -23.58
N LYS A 87 -17.15 -0.61 -22.38
CA LYS A 87 -18.29 -0.22 -21.56
C LYS A 87 -18.20 1.25 -21.16
N ILE A 88 -17.02 1.72 -20.74
CA ILE A 88 -16.80 3.14 -20.40
C ILE A 88 -17.06 4.03 -21.62
N VAL A 89 -16.51 3.68 -22.78
CA VAL A 89 -16.76 4.41 -24.03
C VAL A 89 -18.25 4.46 -24.37
N SER A 90 -19.00 3.36 -24.18
CA SER A 90 -20.45 3.32 -24.44
C SER A 90 -21.28 4.21 -23.51
N LEU A 91 -20.74 4.58 -22.34
CA LEU A 91 -21.40 5.47 -21.38
C LEU A 91 -21.16 6.96 -21.66
N HIS A 92 -20.29 7.28 -22.64
CA HIS A 92 -19.89 8.64 -22.98
C HIS A 92 -20.31 9.00 -24.41
N ARG A 93 -20.50 10.30 -24.68
CA ARG A 93 -20.63 10.79 -26.05
C ARG A 93 -19.28 10.69 -26.75
N PRO A 94 -19.22 10.52 -28.07
CA PRO A 94 -17.96 10.33 -28.79
C PRO A 94 -16.89 11.42 -28.56
N ASN A 95 -17.32 12.65 -28.29
CA ASN A 95 -16.43 13.81 -28.06
C ASN A 95 -16.15 14.09 -26.59
N ASP A 96 -16.78 13.38 -25.65
CA ASP A 96 -16.44 13.51 -24.24
C ASP A 96 -14.99 13.04 -24.05
N LYS A 97 -14.19 13.82 -23.33
CA LYS A 97 -12.81 13.43 -23.00
C LYS A 97 -12.84 12.38 -21.89
N ILE A 98 -12.08 11.31 -22.07
CA ILE A 98 -11.81 10.30 -21.03
C ILE A 98 -10.30 10.08 -20.90
N THR A 99 -9.85 9.81 -19.67
CA THR A 99 -8.46 9.44 -19.39
C THR A 99 -8.28 7.94 -19.60
N VAL A 100 -7.21 7.57 -20.31
CA VAL A 100 -6.80 6.17 -20.49
C VAL A 100 -5.30 6.00 -20.28
N LEU A 101 -4.87 4.79 -19.93
CA LEU A 101 -3.47 4.40 -19.80
C LEU A 101 -3.10 3.53 -21.00
N ILE A 102 -2.20 4.00 -21.84
CA ILE A 102 -1.64 3.24 -22.97
C ILE A 102 -0.40 2.51 -22.46
N GLU A 103 -0.45 1.17 -22.39
CA GLU A 103 0.73 0.35 -22.08
C GLU A 103 1.35 -0.15 -23.38
N PHE A 104 2.64 0.11 -23.53
CA PHE A 104 3.47 -0.40 -24.61
C PHE A 104 4.13 -1.71 -24.17
N ASP A 105 4.47 -2.55 -25.15
CA ASP A 105 5.30 -3.73 -24.90
C ASP A 105 6.67 -3.31 -24.35
N GLU A 106 7.21 -4.08 -23.40
CA GLU A 106 8.48 -3.79 -22.73
C GLU A 106 9.67 -3.74 -23.70
N SER A 107 9.56 -4.40 -24.86
CA SER A 107 10.56 -4.34 -25.93
C SER A 107 10.58 -3.01 -26.68
N VAL A 108 9.54 -2.16 -26.56
CA VAL A 108 9.44 -0.89 -27.27
C VAL A 108 10.34 0.15 -26.61
N PRO A 109 11.36 0.69 -27.31
CA PRO A 109 12.24 1.69 -26.73
C PRO A 109 11.48 2.98 -26.38
N ARG A 110 11.84 3.63 -25.26
CA ARG A 110 11.24 4.90 -24.82
C ARG A 110 11.17 5.96 -25.92
N GLY A 111 12.22 6.11 -26.72
CA GLY A 111 12.24 7.06 -27.84
C GLY A 111 11.16 6.78 -28.91
N ALA A 112 10.81 5.51 -29.14
CA ALA A 112 9.73 5.13 -30.03
C ALA A 112 8.36 5.43 -29.41
N ILE A 113 8.18 5.19 -28.10
CA ILE A 113 6.97 5.57 -27.35
C ILE A 113 6.73 7.09 -27.49
N LEU A 114 7.76 7.90 -27.20
CA LEU A 114 7.67 9.36 -27.32
C LEU A 114 7.27 9.80 -28.73
N LYS A 115 7.87 9.20 -29.76
CA LYS A 115 7.54 9.51 -31.16
C LYS A 115 6.09 9.15 -31.50
N THR A 116 5.61 7.98 -31.08
CA THR A 116 4.22 7.56 -31.27
C THR A 116 3.28 8.55 -30.59
N VAL A 117 3.50 8.86 -29.32
CA VAL A 117 2.64 9.75 -28.53
C VAL A 117 2.63 11.17 -29.08
N SER A 118 3.79 11.73 -29.47
CA SER A 118 3.85 13.07 -30.08
C SER A 118 3.15 13.18 -31.43
N SER A 119 2.85 12.07 -32.10
CA SER A 119 2.08 12.05 -33.34
C SER A 119 0.56 12.00 -33.13
N LEU A 120 0.12 11.75 -31.89
CA LEU A 120 -1.29 11.68 -31.54
C LEU A 120 -1.84 13.09 -31.26
N ASP A 121 -3.04 13.35 -31.76
CA ASP A 121 -3.85 14.52 -31.41
C ASP A 121 -4.61 14.26 -30.09
N VAL A 122 -3.85 14.09 -29.01
CA VAL A 122 -4.34 13.82 -27.64
C VAL A 122 -3.58 14.67 -26.63
N GLU A 123 -4.19 14.91 -25.47
CA GLU A 123 -3.52 15.61 -24.37
C GLU A 123 -2.78 14.59 -23.51
N VAL A 124 -1.45 14.65 -23.51
CA VAL A 124 -0.62 13.76 -22.68
C VAL A 124 -0.62 14.25 -21.24
N LYS A 125 -1.10 13.43 -20.30
CA LYS A 125 -1.10 13.72 -18.87
C LYS A 125 0.23 13.36 -18.22
N HIS A 126 0.76 12.17 -18.51
CA HIS A 126 1.99 11.68 -17.90
C HIS A 126 2.67 10.61 -18.75
N ILE A 127 4.00 10.59 -18.74
CA ILE A 127 4.82 9.55 -19.38
C ILE A 127 5.66 8.92 -18.29
N PHE A 128 5.32 7.69 -17.91
CA PHE A 128 6.00 6.99 -16.84
C PHE A 128 7.45 6.66 -17.21
N ASN A 129 8.34 6.70 -16.22
CA ASN A 129 9.77 6.44 -16.34
C ASN A 129 10.12 4.99 -16.01
N PHE A 130 9.36 4.36 -15.10
CA PHE A 130 9.66 3.02 -14.60
C PHE A 130 8.76 1.92 -15.16
N VAL A 131 7.72 2.29 -15.92
CA VAL A 131 6.86 1.37 -16.66
C VAL A 131 6.58 1.94 -18.06
N PRO A 132 6.40 1.12 -19.10
CA PRO A 132 6.19 1.57 -20.48
C PRO A 132 4.75 2.06 -20.70
N ILE A 133 4.31 3.03 -19.89
CA ILE A 133 2.92 3.49 -19.85
C ILE A 133 2.85 5.00 -20.07
N VAL A 134 1.79 5.42 -20.74
CA VAL A 134 1.48 6.84 -20.99
C VAL A 134 0.01 7.07 -20.67
N THR A 135 -0.29 8.08 -19.84
CA THR A 135 -1.67 8.53 -19.60
C THR A 135 -2.02 9.67 -20.52
N VAL A 136 -3.20 9.60 -21.15
CA VAL A 136 -3.69 10.61 -22.09
C VAL A 136 -5.17 10.89 -21.89
N ASP A 137 -5.60 12.13 -22.14
CA ASP A 137 -7.01 12.44 -22.40
C ASP A 137 -7.29 12.29 -23.89
N VAL A 138 -8.31 11.51 -24.21
CA VAL A 138 -8.72 11.20 -25.58
C VAL A 138 -10.25 11.32 -25.70
N PRO A 139 -10.80 11.76 -26.84
CA PRO A 139 -12.23 11.62 -27.10
C PRO A 139 -12.67 10.15 -26.98
N ALA A 140 -13.75 9.86 -26.28
CA ALA A 140 -14.21 8.50 -26.00
C ALA A 140 -14.35 7.66 -27.29
N GLY A 141 -14.83 8.25 -28.39
CA GLY A 141 -14.97 7.58 -29.69
C GLY A 141 -13.64 7.17 -30.35
N LYS A 142 -12.50 7.67 -29.87
CA LYS A 142 -11.14 7.32 -30.36
C LYS A 142 -10.36 6.44 -29.38
N ALA A 143 -10.86 6.20 -28.17
CA ALA A 143 -10.10 5.51 -27.13
C ALA A 143 -9.71 4.08 -27.53
N LEU A 144 -10.65 3.31 -28.10
CA LEU A 144 -10.39 1.93 -28.55
C LEU A 144 -9.41 1.86 -29.73
N THR A 145 -9.28 2.92 -30.53
CA THR A 145 -8.36 2.90 -31.69
C THR A 145 -6.90 3.03 -31.26
N LEU A 146 -6.63 3.47 -30.03
CA LEU A 146 -5.27 3.55 -29.46
C LEU A 146 -4.62 2.16 -29.33
N ALA A 147 -5.40 1.09 -29.18
CA ALA A 147 -4.89 -0.28 -29.14
C ALA A 147 -4.24 -0.73 -30.46
N ASN A 148 -4.53 -0.06 -31.58
CA ASN A 148 -3.96 -0.37 -32.89
C ASN A 148 -2.62 0.36 -33.15
N LEU A 149 -2.14 1.16 -32.20
CA LEU A 149 -0.89 1.89 -32.37
C LEU A 149 0.31 0.92 -32.32
N PRO A 150 1.38 1.17 -33.10
CA PRO A 150 2.55 0.31 -33.10
C PRO A 150 3.18 0.17 -31.71
N GLY A 151 3.38 -1.08 -31.27
CA GLY A 151 4.00 -1.40 -30.00
C GLY A 151 3.10 -1.24 -28.78
N VAL A 152 1.82 -0.87 -28.94
CA VAL A 152 0.86 -0.88 -27.83
C VAL A 152 0.48 -2.32 -27.50
N LYS A 153 0.65 -2.68 -26.23
CA LYS A 153 0.25 -3.97 -25.66
C LYS A 153 -1.21 -3.95 -25.24
N THR A 154 -1.67 -2.88 -24.62
CA THR A 154 -3.02 -2.76 -24.06
C THR A 154 -3.38 -1.29 -23.78
N VAL A 155 -4.69 -0.98 -23.72
CA VAL A 155 -5.20 0.32 -23.30
C VAL A 155 -6.12 0.10 -22.10
N TRP A 156 -5.66 0.49 -20.92
CA TRP A 156 -6.42 0.38 -19.69
C TRP A 156 -7.32 1.61 -19.51
N PRO A 157 -8.55 1.44 -19.03
CA PRO A 157 -9.31 2.60 -18.57
C PRO A 157 -8.72 3.14 -17.26
N ASN A 158 -8.92 4.43 -17.00
CA ASN A 158 -8.52 5.04 -15.74
C ASN A 158 -9.55 4.72 -14.64
N PHE A 159 -9.31 3.66 -13.87
CA PHE A 159 -10.24 3.26 -12.82
C PHE A 159 -10.25 4.27 -11.67
N ARG A 160 -11.28 4.17 -10.83
CA ARG A 160 -11.42 4.95 -9.61
C ARG A 160 -11.32 4.05 -8.38
N LEU A 161 -10.68 4.57 -7.34
CA LEU A 161 -10.73 4.00 -6.00
C LEU A 161 -11.35 5.02 -5.05
N GLN A 162 -11.87 4.51 -3.95
CA GLN A 162 -12.28 5.32 -2.82
C GLN A 162 -11.49 4.84 -1.61
N LEU A 163 -11.08 5.78 -0.75
CA LEU A 163 -10.55 5.44 0.56
C LEU A 163 -11.51 4.49 1.28
N TYR A 164 -10.95 3.56 2.05
CA TYR A 164 -11.79 2.71 2.88
C TYR A 164 -12.55 3.61 3.86
N SER A 165 -13.86 3.75 3.64
CA SER A 165 -14.70 4.57 4.50
C SER A 165 -14.60 4.01 5.92
N SER A 166 -14.22 4.87 6.88
CA SER A 166 -14.63 4.64 8.26
C SER A 166 -16.02 5.25 8.39
N PRO A 167 -17.09 4.46 8.60
CA PRO A 167 -18.30 5.03 9.14
C PRO A 167 -17.99 5.62 10.52
N SER A 168 -18.59 6.79 10.78
CA SER A 168 -18.56 7.55 12.02
C SER A 168 -17.29 8.37 12.31
N LEU A 169 -17.14 9.49 11.58
CA LEU A 169 -16.67 10.76 12.15
C LEU A 169 -17.71 11.28 13.19
N THR A 170 -18.14 10.42 14.13
CA THR A 170 -18.99 10.89 15.22
C THR A 170 -18.08 11.53 16.24
N ASP A 171 -18.39 12.79 16.57
CA ASP A 171 -18.13 13.35 17.90
C ASP A 171 -18.33 12.24 18.93
N LEU A 172 -17.58 12.27 20.03
CA LEU A 172 -17.51 11.28 21.12
C LEU A 172 -18.84 10.74 21.70
N LYS A 173 -20.01 11.03 21.13
CA LYS A 173 -21.32 10.39 21.31
C LYS A 173 -21.21 8.86 21.35
N PRO A 174 -21.78 8.19 22.36
CA PRO A 174 -21.75 6.73 22.48
C PRO A 174 -22.26 6.04 21.20
N LEU A 175 -21.52 5.06 20.69
CA LEU A 175 -22.00 4.17 19.62
C LEU A 175 -23.26 3.45 20.10
N GLN A 176 -24.32 3.46 19.29
CA GLN A 176 -25.59 2.78 19.60
C GLN A 176 -25.82 1.61 18.63
N GLY A 177 -26.42 0.51 19.12
CA GLY A 177 -26.91 -0.58 18.27
C GLY A 177 -25.83 -1.33 17.49
N GLN A 178 -26.07 -1.57 16.19
CA GLN A 178 -25.23 -2.38 15.31
C GLN A 178 -23.80 -1.82 15.11
N GLU A 179 -23.60 -0.51 15.25
CA GLU A 179 -22.27 0.12 15.17
C GLU A 179 -21.32 -0.39 16.27
N LYS A 180 -21.84 -0.62 17.48
CA LYS A 180 -21.07 -1.19 18.60
C LYS A 180 -20.63 -2.63 18.33
N LEU A 181 -21.40 -3.39 17.54
CA LEU A 181 -21.05 -4.75 17.13
C LEU A 181 -20.00 -4.77 16.03
N MET A 182 -19.99 -3.79 15.12
CA MET A 182 -19.05 -3.76 13.99
C MET A 182 -17.66 -3.21 14.33
N VAL A 183 -17.57 -2.24 15.23
CA VAL A 183 -16.30 -1.53 15.55
C VAL A 183 -15.66 -2.04 16.86
N GLY A 184 -16.42 -2.72 17.72
CA GLY A 184 -15.94 -3.13 19.05
C GLY A 184 -15.84 -1.95 20.04
N PRO A 185 -15.28 -2.16 21.24
CA PRO A 185 -15.02 -1.06 22.18
C PRO A 185 -13.99 -0.08 21.59
N ARG A 186 -14.15 1.21 21.93
CA ARG A 186 -13.21 2.26 21.52
C ARG A 186 -11.79 1.93 22.00
N LEU A 187 -10.84 2.01 21.08
CA LEU A 187 -9.41 1.87 21.33
C LEU A 187 -8.74 3.21 21.03
N LEU A 188 -8.12 3.80 22.05
CA LEU A 188 -7.44 5.09 21.94
C LEU A 188 -5.96 4.91 21.58
N LEU A 189 -5.32 5.95 21.05
CA LEU A 189 -3.95 5.85 20.55
C LEU A 189 -2.92 5.53 21.65
N ASN A 190 -3.09 6.05 22.87
CA ASN A 190 -2.25 5.66 24.02
C ASN A 190 -2.40 4.18 24.38
N GLU A 191 -3.61 3.64 24.24
CA GLU A 191 -3.89 2.23 24.52
C GLU A 191 -3.33 1.32 23.42
N SER A 192 -3.56 1.66 22.15
CA SER A 192 -3.06 0.88 21.01
C SER A 192 -1.53 0.88 20.93
N ARG A 193 -0.91 2.02 21.20
CA ARG A 193 0.55 2.15 21.28
C ARG A 193 1.16 1.24 22.35
N SER A 194 0.50 1.14 23.50
CA SER A 194 0.91 0.23 24.59
C SER A 194 0.69 -1.24 24.22
N MET A 195 -0.40 -1.56 23.51
CA MET A 195 -0.69 -2.93 23.04
C MET A 195 0.42 -3.45 22.12
N ILE A 196 0.90 -2.64 21.18
CA ILE A 196 1.97 -3.03 20.24
C ILE A 196 3.39 -2.85 20.83
N GLY A 197 3.51 -2.30 22.04
CA GLY A 197 4.78 -2.19 22.75
C GLY A 197 5.71 -1.06 22.28
N ALA A 198 5.21 -0.10 21.50
CA ALA A 198 6.03 0.98 20.93
C ALA A 198 6.71 1.83 22.01
N GLU A 199 6.04 2.10 23.13
CA GLU A 199 6.61 2.89 24.25
C GLU A 199 7.90 2.29 24.80
N SER A 200 8.00 0.96 24.83
CA SER A 200 9.21 0.30 25.33
C SER A 200 10.42 0.45 24.40
N LEU A 201 10.21 0.78 23.12
CA LEU A 201 11.28 1.09 22.18
C LEU A 201 11.74 2.54 22.34
N TRP A 202 10.84 3.45 22.70
CA TRP A 202 11.19 4.85 23.00
C TRP A 202 12.13 4.97 24.19
N ASP A 203 11.90 4.17 25.24
CA ASP A 203 12.79 4.08 26.40
C ASP A 203 14.20 3.61 26.03
N LEU A 204 14.35 2.92 24.90
CA LEU A 204 15.63 2.48 24.33
C LEU A 204 16.21 3.49 23.33
N GLY A 205 15.54 4.62 23.09
CA GLY A 205 15.96 5.67 22.16
C GLY A 205 15.49 5.48 20.72
N TYR A 206 14.71 4.43 20.42
CA TYR A 206 14.12 4.22 19.09
C TYR A 206 12.76 4.88 19.05
N ASN A 207 12.62 6.02 18.38
CA ASN A 207 11.38 6.78 18.24
C ASN A 207 11.05 7.14 16.77
N GLY A 208 11.82 6.60 15.82
CA GLY A 208 11.72 6.93 14.39
C GLY A 208 12.64 8.04 13.90
N SER A 209 13.47 8.64 14.75
CA SER A 209 14.42 9.68 14.34
C SER A 209 15.30 9.27 13.16
N GLY A 210 15.33 10.12 12.13
CA GLY A 210 16.08 9.89 10.89
C GLY A 210 15.33 9.07 9.83
N ILE A 211 14.14 8.54 10.14
CA ILE A 211 13.34 7.77 9.19
C ILE A 211 12.28 8.66 8.52
N VAL A 212 12.19 8.59 7.20
CA VAL A 212 11.14 9.24 6.40
C VAL A 212 10.06 8.23 6.00
N VAL A 213 8.80 8.54 6.33
CA VAL A 213 7.62 7.76 5.94
C VAL A 213 6.79 8.57 4.94
N ALA A 214 6.60 8.03 3.73
CA ALA A 214 5.65 8.58 2.77
C ALA A 214 4.23 8.14 3.10
N VAL A 215 3.30 9.09 3.11
CA VAL A 215 1.86 8.85 3.29
C VAL A 215 1.20 9.13 1.95
N ILE A 216 0.80 8.08 1.23
CA ILE A 216 0.06 8.20 -0.03
C ILE A 216 -1.43 8.17 0.29
N ASP A 217 -2.06 9.34 0.41
CA ASP A 217 -3.43 9.46 0.95
C ASP A 217 -4.13 10.76 0.47
N SER A 218 -5.08 11.31 1.24
CA SER A 218 -5.84 12.53 0.93
C SER A 218 -5.10 13.86 1.15
N GLY A 219 -3.85 13.78 1.60
CA GLY A 219 -3.03 14.92 2.00
C GLY A 219 -2.60 14.81 3.47
N ILE A 220 -1.83 15.77 3.96
CA ILE A 220 -1.55 15.97 5.38
C ILE A 220 -1.81 17.45 5.69
N ASP A 221 -2.53 17.73 6.77
CA ASP A 221 -2.57 19.06 7.35
C ASP A 221 -1.27 19.33 8.13
N TRP A 222 -0.26 19.85 7.43
CA TRP A 222 1.05 20.21 7.99
C TRP A 222 1.01 21.46 8.87
N THR A 223 -0.16 22.07 9.09
CA THR A 223 -0.34 23.17 10.06
C THR A 223 -0.94 22.68 11.37
N HIS A 224 -1.20 21.38 11.48
CA HIS A 224 -1.73 20.76 12.67
C HIS A 224 -0.64 20.73 13.77
N PRO A 225 -0.89 21.16 15.03
CA PRO A 225 0.15 21.25 16.06
C PRO A 225 0.87 19.95 16.42
N ASP A 226 0.28 18.80 16.12
CA ASP A 226 0.96 17.49 16.27
C ASP A 226 1.88 17.14 15.07
N LEU A 227 1.86 17.91 13.99
CA LEU A 227 2.43 17.59 12.68
C LEU A 227 3.08 18.81 11.97
N ASP A 228 3.15 19.97 12.59
CA ASP A 228 3.75 21.17 12.01
C ASP A 228 5.26 21.24 12.26
N ASP A 229 5.71 20.78 13.43
CA ASP A 229 7.12 20.70 13.81
C ASP A 229 7.49 19.36 14.49
N MET A 230 8.76 19.21 14.89
CA MET A 230 9.24 17.97 15.51
C MET A 230 9.30 18.04 17.04
N ASP A 231 9.38 19.23 17.63
CA ASP A 231 9.63 19.44 19.06
C ASP A 231 8.56 20.23 19.81
N ASP A 232 7.45 20.58 19.16
CA ASP A 232 6.33 21.38 19.66
C ASP A 232 6.76 22.81 20.08
N ASP A 233 7.92 23.30 19.59
CA ASP A 233 8.42 24.66 19.80
C ASP A 233 8.26 25.50 18.53
N PRO A 234 7.26 26.40 18.46
CA PRO A 234 7.03 27.23 17.27
C PRO A 234 8.14 28.24 16.97
N THR A 235 9.21 28.30 17.79
CA THR A 235 10.39 29.13 17.56
C THR A 235 11.53 28.42 16.84
N THR A 236 11.46 27.09 16.70
CA THR A 236 12.43 26.29 15.94
C THR A 236 11.97 26.13 14.47
N PHE A 237 12.86 25.62 13.63
CA PHE A 237 12.54 25.32 12.22
C PHE A 237 12.93 23.88 11.91
N ASP A 238 12.09 22.95 12.32
CA ASP A 238 12.27 21.51 12.20
C ASP A 238 10.96 20.83 11.74
N PRO A 239 10.53 21.05 10.49
CA PRO A 239 9.23 20.58 10.03
C PRO A 239 9.08 19.06 10.13
N LYS A 240 7.93 18.59 10.61
CA LYS A 240 7.55 17.17 10.59
C LYS A 240 7.41 16.67 9.15
N VAL A 241 6.71 17.45 8.34
CA VAL A 241 6.43 17.17 6.92
C VAL A 241 7.51 17.85 6.08
N ILE A 242 8.45 17.07 5.58
CA ILE A 242 9.66 17.58 4.90
C ILE A 242 9.53 17.67 3.38
N ASP A 243 8.46 17.10 2.82
CA ASP A 243 8.15 17.14 1.40
C ASP A 243 6.63 16.99 1.20
N SER A 244 6.09 17.63 0.16
CA SER A 244 4.65 17.66 -0.11
C SER A 244 4.36 17.79 -1.61
N VAL A 245 3.55 16.88 -2.14
CA VAL A 245 3.13 16.87 -3.55
C VAL A 245 1.68 16.41 -3.68
N SER A 246 0.97 16.96 -4.67
CA SER A 246 -0.39 16.56 -5.03
C SER A 246 -0.43 16.07 -6.46
N PHE A 247 -1.02 14.89 -6.67
CA PHE A 247 -1.33 14.34 -7.98
C PHE A 247 -2.81 14.52 -8.36
N VAL A 248 -3.61 15.09 -7.46
CA VAL A 248 -5.01 15.43 -7.70
C VAL A 248 -5.07 16.73 -8.51
N PRO A 249 -5.73 16.74 -9.70
CA PRO A 249 -5.82 17.93 -10.54
C PRO A 249 -6.44 19.11 -9.80
N ALA A 250 -5.77 20.26 -9.87
CA ALA A 250 -6.20 21.53 -9.27
C ALA A 250 -6.38 21.53 -7.74
N GLU A 251 -5.81 20.55 -7.02
CA GLU A 251 -5.72 20.56 -5.56
C GLU A 251 -4.26 20.70 -5.10
N ASP A 252 -4.02 21.50 -4.07
CA ASP A 252 -2.75 21.51 -3.36
C ASP A 252 -2.62 20.28 -2.43
N PRO A 253 -1.44 20.01 -1.83
CA PRO A 253 -1.23 18.83 -0.99
C PRO A 253 -1.96 18.85 0.37
N MET A 254 -2.65 19.93 0.76
CA MET A 254 -3.32 20.05 2.05
C MET A 254 -4.44 19.02 2.18
N ASP A 255 -4.65 18.52 3.40
CA ASP A 255 -5.70 17.56 3.66
C ASP A 255 -7.04 18.24 3.95
N TYR A 256 -7.92 18.24 2.96
CA TYR A 256 -9.31 18.69 3.14
C TYR A 256 -10.28 17.56 3.50
N ASN A 257 -9.83 16.29 3.43
CA ASN A 257 -10.64 15.12 3.78
C ASN A 257 -10.48 14.75 5.27
N GLY A 258 -9.25 14.71 5.75
CA GLY A 258 -8.86 14.38 7.12
C GLY A 258 -8.32 12.95 7.31
N HIS A 259 -8.49 12.06 6.33
CA HIS A 259 -8.04 10.67 6.41
C HIS A 259 -6.51 10.55 6.41
N GLY A 260 -5.83 11.30 5.54
CA GLY A 260 -4.37 11.29 5.46
C GLY A 260 -3.71 11.92 6.70
N THR A 261 -4.29 13.01 7.23
CA THR A 261 -3.85 13.63 8.50
C THR A 261 -4.02 12.68 9.67
N ALA A 262 -5.14 11.95 9.72
CA ALA A 262 -5.35 10.89 10.71
C ALA A 262 -4.27 9.80 10.65
N CYS A 263 -3.95 9.32 9.45
CA CYS A 263 -2.89 8.33 9.25
C CYS A 263 -1.52 8.88 9.66
N ALA A 264 -1.18 10.10 9.24
CA ALA A 264 0.05 10.79 9.60
C ALA A 264 0.22 10.94 11.12
N GLY A 265 -0.84 11.36 11.83
CA GLY A 265 -0.84 11.50 13.29
C GLY A 265 -0.57 10.18 14.01
N ILE A 266 -1.15 9.07 13.55
CA ILE A 266 -0.87 7.74 14.11
C ILE A 266 0.59 7.35 13.88
N ILE A 267 1.16 7.64 12.71
CA ILE A 267 2.56 7.31 12.41
C ILE A 267 3.50 8.15 13.28
N ALA A 268 3.43 9.48 13.19
CA ALA A 268 4.49 10.36 13.68
C ALA A 268 4.02 11.62 14.42
N GLY A 269 2.74 11.70 14.79
CA GLY A 269 2.22 12.84 15.54
C GLY A 269 2.96 13.03 16.87
N THR A 270 3.39 14.25 17.18
CA THR A 270 4.07 14.59 18.44
C THR A 270 3.12 14.52 19.64
N GLY A 271 1.82 14.74 19.39
CA GLY A 271 0.77 14.77 20.41
C GLY A 271 0.70 16.10 21.17
N ALA A 272 1.25 17.19 20.62
CA ALA A 272 1.27 18.53 21.19
C ALA A 272 -0.09 18.95 21.79
N MET A 273 -1.18 18.81 21.03
CA MET A 273 -2.51 19.27 21.46
C MET A 273 -3.07 18.49 22.66
N SER A 274 -2.52 17.31 22.93
CA SER A 274 -2.96 16.42 24.02
C SER A 274 -1.94 16.29 25.15
N GLY A 275 -0.87 17.09 25.14
CA GLY A 275 0.23 16.95 26.10
C GLY A 275 0.93 15.59 25.99
N GLY A 276 0.99 15.03 24.78
CA GLY A 276 1.61 13.74 24.48
C GLY A 276 0.72 12.51 24.68
N LEU A 277 -0.53 12.66 25.14
CA LEU A 277 -1.45 11.54 25.35
C LEU A 277 -1.72 10.79 24.03
N PHE A 278 -1.91 11.50 22.93
CA PHE A 278 -2.16 10.92 21.60
C PHE A 278 -0.95 11.06 20.67
N LYS A 279 0.25 10.95 21.23
CA LYS A 279 1.49 10.85 20.45
C LYS A 279 1.47 9.56 19.59
N GLY A 280 1.87 9.70 18.33
CA GLY A 280 1.97 8.63 17.33
C GLY A 280 2.94 7.52 17.73
N ILE A 281 3.11 6.52 16.87
CA ILE A 281 3.95 5.34 17.14
C ILE A 281 5.45 5.68 17.02
N SER A 282 5.81 6.51 16.06
CA SER A 282 7.18 6.93 15.72
C SER A 282 7.27 8.45 15.66
N PRO A 283 7.14 9.12 16.82
CA PRO A 283 7.03 10.57 16.91
C PRO A 283 8.28 11.31 16.42
N GLY A 284 9.44 10.64 16.32
CA GLY A 284 10.66 11.20 15.76
C GLY A 284 10.81 11.04 14.24
N ALA A 285 9.89 10.34 13.56
CA ALA A 285 9.95 10.16 12.12
C ALA A 285 9.55 11.45 11.37
N TYR A 286 10.14 11.65 10.20
CA TYR A 286 9.71 12.64 9.22
C TYR A 286 8.63 12.07 8.30
N LEU A 287 7.79 12.96 7.77
CA LEU A 287 6.72 12.60 6.84
C LEU A 287 6.94 13.21 5.46
N MET A 288 6.59 12.45 4.43
CA MET A 288 6.44 12.92 3.05
C MET A 288 4.96 12.85 2.69
N ASN A 289 4.33 14.00 2.44
CA ASN A 289 2.92 14.11 2.11
C ASN A 289 2.71 13.89 0.61
N VAL A 290 2.12 12.76 0.23
CA VAL A 290 1.90 12.39 -1.17
C VAL A 290 0.40 12.28 -1.43
N LYS A 291 -0.23 13.40 -1.76
CA LYS A 291 -1.68 13.44 -1.99
C LYS A 291 -2.06 12.78 -3.32
N ALA A 292 -2.82 11.70 -3.23
CA ALA A 292 -3.35 10.96 -4.37
C ALA A 292 -4.89 10.81 -4.33
N PHE A 293 -5.53 11.21 -3.23
CA PHE A 293 -6.99 11.20 -3.07
C PHE A 293 -7.53 12.62 -2.90
N ASP A 294 -8.64 12.91 -3.57
CA ASP A 294 -9.31 14.22 -3.53
C ASP A 294 -10.01 14.49 -2.19
N VAL A 295 -10.62 15.67 -2.05
CA VAL A 295 -11.32 16.08 -0.81
C VAL A 295 -12.44 15.12 -0.40
N THR A 296 -13.01 14.39 -1.36
CA THR A 296 -14.09 13.41 -1.16
C THR A 296 -13.58 11.99 -0.94
N GLY A 297 -12.25 11.79 -0.95
CA GLY A 297 -11.60 10.52 -0.74
C GLY A 297 -11.60 9.62 -1.97
N TYR A 298 -11.75 10.16 -3.18
CA TYR A 298 -11.61 9.41 -4.43
C TYR A 298 -10.23 9.64 -5.05
N ALA A 299 -9.73 8.61 -5.72
CA ALA A 299 -8.51 8.69 -6.52
C ALA A 299 -8.75 8.06 -7.89
N GLU A 300 -8.06 8.59 -8.89
CA GLU A 300 -7.91 7.92 -10.18
C GLU A 300 -6.59 7.13 -10.23
N PHE A 301 -6.56 6.05 -11.02
CA PHE A 301 -5.39 5.17 -11.10
C PHE A 301 -4.13 5.89 -11.58
N ASP A 302 -4.28 6.83 -12.50
CA ASP A 302 -3.17 7.67 -12.94
C ASP A 302 -2.56 8.48 -11.79
N TRP A 303 -3.37 9.02 -10.87
CA TRP A 303 -2.88 9.79 -9.72
C TRP A 303 -2.07 8.90 -8.78
N ILE A 304 -2.59 7.71 -8.47
CA ILE A 304 -1.91 6.72 -7.62
C ILE A 304 -0.61 6.24 -8.26
N MET A 305 -0.63 5.90 -9.55
CA MET A 305 0.57 5.46 -10.24
C MET A 305 1.64 6.55 -10.28
N ARG A 306 1.25 7.82 -10.47
CA ARG A 306 2.18 8.96 -10.41
C ARG A 306 2.74 9.18 -9.01
N ALA A 307 1.94 8.97 -7.96
CA ALA A 307 2.40 8.98 -6.58
C ALA A 307 3.41 7.87 -6.28
N LEU A 308 3.18 6.64 -6.77
CA LEU A 308 4.13 5.54 -6.65
C LEU A 308 5.44 5.82 -7.41
N GLU A 309 5.34 6.31 -8.64
CA GLU A 309 6.53 6.72 -9.41
C GLU A 309 7.30 7.84 -8.71
N TYR A 310 6.61 8.79 -8.08
CA TYR A 310 7.24 9.87 -7.33
C TYR A 310 8.08 9.34 -6.17
N ILE A 311 7.50 8.51 -5.30
CA ILE A 311 8.26 7.97 -4.16
C ILE A 311 9.43 7.09 -4.61
N LEU A 312 9.28 6.36 -5.72
CA LEU A 312 10.36 5.59 -6.32
C LEU A 312 11.48 6.50 -6.84
N ALA A 313 11.14 7.58 -7.56
CA ALA A 313 12.11 8.55 -8.03
C ALA A 313 12.84 9.24 -6.86
N MET A 314 12.12 9.60 -5.79
CA MET A 314 12.70 10.16 -4.58
C MET A 314 13.64 9.17 -3.90
N LYS A 315 13.25 7.88 -3.81
CA LYS A 315 14.08 6.83 -3.22
C LYS A 315 15.38 6.66 -3.98
N LEU A 316 15.31 6.58 -5.30
CA LEU A 316 16.50 6.39 -6.14
C LEU A 316 17.42 7.62 -6.14
N ARG A 317 16.87 8.83 -5.97
CA ARG A 317 17.65 10.07 -6.01
C ARG A 317 18.23 10.48 -4.65
N TYR A 318 17.47 10.25 -3.57
CA TYR A 318 17.76 10.80 -2.25
C TYR A 318 17.82 9.74 -1.14
N GLY A 319 17.52 8.47 -1.43
CA GLY A 319 17.50 7.39 -0.44
C GLY A 319 16.21 7.28 0.38
N VAL A 320 15.25 8.20 0.19
CA VAL A 320 13.98 8.30 0.93
C VAL A 320 12.77 8.35 0.00
N PRO A 321 11.60 7.82 0.39
CA PRO A 321 11.24 7.37 1.73
C PRO A 321 11.82 5.99 2.08
N HIS A 322 11.87 5.67 3.37
CA HIS A 322 12.19 4.31 3.84
C HIS A 322 10.94 3.43 3.85
N ILE A 323 9.79 4.02 4.14
CA ILE A 323 8.50 3.33 4.29
C ILE A 323 7.44 4.13 3.51
N ALA A 324 6.49 3.43 2.88
CA ALA A 324 5.27 4.03 2.36
C ALA A 324 4.04 3.42 3.03
N SER A 325 3.22 4.25 3.66
CA SER A 325 1.96 3.86 4.28
C SER A 325 0.80 4.17 3.34
N ASN A 326 -0.01 3.14 3.04
CA ASN A 326 -1.08 3.19 2.05
C ASN A 326 -2.38 2.66 2.66
N SER A 327 -3.17 3.56 3.25
CA SER A 327 -4.41 3.24 3.96
C SER A 327 -5.63 3.13 3.02
N TRP A 328 -5.42 2.51 1.87
CA TRP A 328 -6.38 2.40 0.77
C TRP A 328 -6.16 1.11 -0.01
N GLY A 329 -7.14 0.76 -0.82
CA GLY A 329 -7.06 -0.37 -1.72
C GLY A 329 -8.34 -0.50 -2.52
N GLY A 330 -8.34 -1.40 -3.49
CA GLY A 330 -9.45 -1.59 -4.40
C GLY A 330 -9.55 -3.02 -4.89
N ILE A 331 -10.03 -3.14 -6.12
CA ILE A 331 -10.21 -4.42 -6.82
C ILE A 331 -8.91 -5.25 -6.73
N PRO A 332 -8.97 -6.55 -6.44
CA PRO A 332 -7.78 -7.40 -6.32
C PRO A 332 -7.17 -7.68 -7.70
N PHE A 333 -6.34 -6.76 -8.17
CA PHE A 333 -5.62 -6.85 -9.43
C PHE A 333 -4.53 -7.92 -9.41
N SER A 334 -4.24 -8.45 -10.59
CA SER A 334 -3.08 -9.33 -10.80
C SER A 334 -1.78 -8.64 -10.35
N PRO A 335 -0.81 -9.40 -9.82
CA PRO A 335 0.60 -9.05 -9.82
C PRO A 335 1.08 -8.21 -11.02
N ASP A 336 0.67 -8.56 -12.23
CA ASP A 336 1.20 -7.95 -13.47
C ASP A 336 0.49 -6.65 -13.84
N PHE A 337 -0.55 -6.28 -13.09
CA PHE A 337 -1.26 -5.04 -13.32
C PHE A 337 -0.30 -3.85 -13.15
N PRO A 338 -0.36 -2.82 -14.02
CA PRO A 338 0.54 -1.67 -14.00
C PRO A 338 0.89 -1.08 -12.63
N MET A 339 -0.13 -0.83 -11.79
CA MET A 339 0.04 -0.30 -10.45
C MET A 339 0.88 -1.25 -9.56
N ASN A 340 0.63 -2.56 -9.62
CA ASN A 340 1.32 -3.55 -8.80
C ASN A 340 2.79 -3.74 -9.25
N ARG A 341 3.12 -3.54 -10.53
CA ARG A 341 4.51 -3.47 -10.99
C ARG A 341 5.25 -2.26 -10.41
N LEU A 342 4.62 -1.10 -10.32
CA LEU A 342 5.22 0.07 -9.65
C LEU A 342 5.39 -0.17 -8.14
N VAL A 343 4.44 -0.85 -7.48
CA VAL A 343 4.58 -1.26 -6.09
C VAL A 343 5.80 -2.18 -5.91
N ARG A 344 5.98 -3.18 -6.77
CA ARG A 344 7.19 -4.03 -6.74
C ARG A 344 8.47 -3.24 -6.97
N ALA A 345 8.48 -2.33 -7.95
CA ALA A 345 9.64 -1.47 -8.20
C ALA A 345 10.01 -0.62 -6.97
N CYS A 346 9.03 -0.16 -6.19
CA CYS A 346 9.27 0.51 -4.90
C CYS A 346 9.91 -0.44 -3.87
N ILE A 347 9.44 -1.69 -3.78
CA ILE A 347 9.99 -2.71 -2.89
C ILE A 347 11.43 -3.05 -3.28
N ASP A 348 11.68 -3.26 -4.58
CA ASP A 348 13.01 -3.57 -5.13
C ASP A 348 14.01 -2.42 -4.89
N ALA A 349 13.53 -1.18 -4.83
CA ALA A 349 14.31 -0.01 -4.45
C ALA A 349 14.54 0.11 -2.93
N GLY A 350 14.03 -0.82 -2.13
CA GLY A 350 14.18 -0.86 -0.67
C GLY A 350 13.20 0.06 0.09
N ILE A 351 12.02 0.30 -0.45
CA ILE A 351 10.92 0.95 0.28
C ILE A 351 10.06 -0.13 0.94
N VAL A 352 9.87 -0.04 2.25
CA VAL A 352 8.92 -0.89 2.97
C VAL A 352 7.49 -0.44 2.63
N MET A 353 6.80 -1.25 1.83
CA MET A 353 5.44 -0.94 1.38
C MET A 353 4.40 -1.55 2.32
N VAL A 354 3.62 -0.70 3.00
CA VAL A 354 2.57 -1.11 3.96
C VAL A 354 1.21 -0.74 3.41
N PHE A 355 0.30 -1.71 3.32
CA PHE A 355 -1.03 -1.55 2.72
C PHE A 355 -2.15 -2.05 3.63
N ALA A 356 -3.27 -1.31 3.66
CA ALA A 356 -4.49 -1.75 4.31
C ALA A 356 -5.09 -2.96 3.57
N ALA A 357 -5.42 -4.02 4.31
CA ALA A 357 -6.03 -5.21 3.71
C ALA A 357 -7.45 -4.97 3.15
N GLY A 358 -8.16 -3.99 3.73
CA GLY A 358 -9.53 -3.64 3.39
C GLY A 358 -10.54 -3.89 4.50
N ASN A 359 -11.72 -3.30 4.33
CA ASN A 359 -12.82 -3.32 5.28
C ASN A 359 -14.02 -4.15 4.77
N SER A 360 -13.75 -5.20 3.98
CA SER A 360 -14.79 -6.01 3.32
C SER A 360 -15.03 -7.38 3.98
N GLY A 361 -14.51 -7.60 5.18
CA GLY A 361 -14.84 -8.76 6.01
C GLY A 361 -16.33 -8.79 6.42
N PRO A 362 -16.79 -9.88 7.07
CA PRO A 362 -16.01 -10.97 7.65
C PRO A 362 -15.78 -12.16 6.71
N ASN A 363 -16.26 -12.10 5.46
CA ASN A 363 -16.11 -13.19 4.50
C ASN A 363 -14.64 -13.38 4.07
N PHE A 364 -14.30 -14.60 3.65
CA PHE A 364 -13.00 -14.87 3.02
C PHE A 364 -12.92 -14.23 1.62
N PHE A 365 -11.71 -14.17 1.06
CA PHE A 365 -11.44 -13.59 -0.26
C PHE A 365 -11.75 -12.09 -0.37
N THR A 366 -11.50 -11.35 0.70
CA THR A 366 -11.88 -9.92 0.78
C THR A 366 -10.68 -8.98 0.79
N VAL A 367 -9.46 -9.51 0.62
CA VAL A 367 -8.22 -8.71 0.52
C VAL A 367 -8.17 -8.04 -0.85
N GLY A 368 -8.04 -6.71 -0.86
CA GLY A 368 -7.94 -5.90 -2.09
C GLY A 368 -6.52 -5.76 -2.63
N SER A 369 -6.36 -5.03 -3.73
CA SER A 369 -5.04 -4.61 -4.25
C SER A 369 -4.72 -3.19 -3.80
N PRO A 370 -3.44 -2.84 -3.55
CA PRO A 370 -2.24 -3.69 -3.64
C PRO A 370 -1.96 -4.63 -2.46
N ALA A 371 -2.83 -4.71 -1.45
CA ALA A 371 -2.60 -5.57 -0.29
C ALA A 371 -2.53 -7.08 -0.62
N ASN A 372 -3.01 -7.50 -1.79
CA ASN A 372 -2.90 -8.87 -2.31
C ASN A 372 -1.51 -9.16 -2.95
N VAL A 373 -0.66 -8.16 -3.15
CA VAL A 373 0.72 -8.34 -3.64
C VAL A 373 1.54 -9.08 -2.57
N PRO A 374 2.13 -10.26 -2.87
CA PRO A 374 2.79 -11.08 -1.84
C PRO A 374 3.90 -10.37 -1.05
N GLU A 375 4.61 -9.46 -1.71
CA GLU A 375 5.79 -8.77 -1.21
C GLU A 375 5.46 -7.57 -0.31
N VAL A 376 4.21 -7.10 -0.27
CA VAL A 376 3.81 -5.99 0.62
C VAL A 376 3.51 -6.46 2.04
N ILE A 377 3.62 -5.54 2.99
CA ILE A 377 3.08 -5.73 4.34
C ILE A 377 1.59 -5.39 4.31
N SER A 378 0.74 -6.41 4.15
CA SER A 378 -0.71 -6.28 4.20
C SER A 378 -1.22 -6.33 5.64
N VAL A 379 -2.02 -5.33 6.03
CA VAL A 379 -2.40 -5.08 7.43
C VAL A 379 -3.90 -5.28 7.66
N GLY A 380 -4.24 -6.27 8.49
CA GLY A 380 -5.58 -6.45 9.04
C GLY A 380 -5.80 -5.67 10.34
N ALA A 381 -7.03 -5.66 10.84
CA ALA A 381 -7.47 -4.82 11.95
C ALA A 381 -7.88 -5.64 13.18
N THR A 382 -7.36 -5.31 14.38
CA THR A 382 -7.81 -5.85 15.68
C THR A 382 -8.51 -4.82 16.55
N ASP A 383 -9.37 -5.29 17.46
CA ASP A 383 -10.04 -4.48 18.47
C ASP A 383 -9.20 -4.36 19.76
N LYS A 384 -9.71 -3.64 20.76
CA LYS A 384 -9.07 -3.43 22.07
C LYS A 384 -8.77 -4.72 22.86
N PHE A 385 -9.44 -5.82 22.53
CA PHE A 385 -9.22 -7.12 23.16
C PHE A 385 -8.31 -8.02 22.32
N ASP A 386 -7.62 -7.45 21.33
CA ASP A 386 -6.74 -8.14 20.39
C ASP A 386 -7.47 -9.21 19.55
N ARG A 387 -8.75 -8.97 19.28
CA ARG A 387 -9.58 -9.84 18.41
C ARG A 387 -9.66 -9.23 17.03
N LEU A 388 -9.62 -10.05 15.99
CA LEU A 388 -9.80 -9.60 14.61
C LEU A 388 -11.17 -8.90 14.46
N CYS A 389 -11.16 -7.67 13.94
CA CYS A 389 -12.37 -6.91 13.66
C CYS A 389 -13.23 -7.63 12.61
N LEU A 390 -14.56 -7.53 12.75
CA LEU A 390 -15.49 -8.16 11.81
C LEU A 390 -15.32 -7.61 10.39
N PHE A 391 -15.13 -6.31 10.24
CA PHE A 391 -14.91 -5.68 8.93
C PHE A 391 -13.54 -6.00 8.34
N SER A 392 -12.55 -6.45 9.13
CA SER A 392 -11.20 -6.67 8.61
C SER A 392 -11.26 -7.71 7.51
N SER A 393 -10.78 -7.34 6.33
CA SER A 393 -10.66 -8.25 5.20
C SER A 393 -9.80 -9.46 5.57
N ARG A 394 -10.13 -10.60 4.95
CA ARG A 394 -9.55 -11.91 5.23
C ARG A 394 -9.19 -12.58 3.92
N GLY A 395 -8.04 -13.24 3.87
CA GLY A 395 -7.72 -14.10 2.75
C GLY A 395 -8.60 -15.35 2.69
N PRO A 396 -8.23 -16.35 1.88
CA PRO A 396 -7.10 -16.32 0.96
C PRO A 396 -7.20 -15.20 -0.07
N THR A 397 -6.07 -14.77 -0.61
CA THR A 397 -6.08 -13.79 -1.72
C THR A 397 -6.51 -14.43 -3.03
N PHE A 398 -7.13 -13.64 -3.88
CA PHE A 398 -7.27 -13.96 -5.29
C PHE A 398 -6.86 -12.74 -6.10
N HIS A 399 -6.73 -12.90 -7.41
CA HIS A 399 -6.67 -11.78 -8.32
C HIS A 399 -7.41 -12.08 -9.62
N PHE A 400 -7.85 -11.03 -10.29
CA PHE A 400 -8.37 -11.13 -11.65
C PHE A 400 -7.25 -11.13 -12.68
N ASP A 401 -7.39 -11.98 -13.69
CA ASP A 401 -6.65 -11.83 -14.94
C ASP A 401 -7.47 -10.96 -15.85
N ILE A 402 -6.82 -9.95 -16.42
CA ILE A 402 -7.46 -8.96 -17.25
C ILE A 402 -6.79 -8.96 -18.61
N ASP A 403 -7.59 -9.04 -19.65
CA ASP A 403 -7.10 -8.98 -21.03
C ASP A 403 -6.71 -7.55 -21.45
N PRO A 404 -6.10 -7.40 -22.65
CA PRO A 404 -5.70 -6.10 -23.18
C PRO A 404 -6.81 -5.07 -23.43
N TYR A 405 -8.08 -5.44 -23.27
CA TYR A 405 -9.22 -4.54 -23.44
C TYR A 405 -9.88 -4.21 -22.10
N GLY A 406 -9.30 -4.68 -21.00
CA GLY A 406 -9.86 -4.53 -19.69
C GLY A 406 -11.03 -5.47 -19.46
N TYR A 407 -11.08 -6.68 -20.04
CA TYR A 407 -12.05 -7.70 -19.66
C TYR A 407 -11.46 -8.66 -18.63
N ILE A 408 -12.22 -8.97 -17.59
CA ILE A 408 -11.89 -10.08 -16.69
C ILE A 408 -12.04 -11.38 -17.48
N ILE A 409 -10.92 -12.05 -17.74
CA ILE A 409 -10.85 -13.31 -18.50
C ILE A 409 -10.62 -14.52 -17.61
N GLY A 410 -10.26 -14.28 -16.35
CA GLY A 410 -9.96 -15.33 -15.39
C GLY A 410 -9.80 -14.78 -13.98
N HIS A 411 -9.63 -15.70 -13.04
CA HIS A 411 -9.19 -15.40 -11.70
C HIS A 411 -8.25 -16.49 -11.22
N HIS A 412 -7.20 -16.10 -10.51
CA HIS A 412 -6.28 -17.02 -9.86
C HIS A 412 -6.44 -16.94 -8.36
N LEU A 413 -6.64 -18.12 -7.76
CA LEU A 413 -6.63 -18.31 -6.32
C LEU A 413 -5.19 -18.43 -5.84
N THR A 414 -4.78 -17.55 -4.93
CA THR A 414 -3.53 -17.72 -4.22
C THR A 414 -3.86 -18.18 -2.80
N LEU A 415 -3.49 -19.42 -2.45
CA LEU A 415 -3.73 -20.01 -1.13
C LEU A 415 -2.84 -19.41 -0.01
N ARG A 416 -2.51 -18.11 -0.12
CA ARG A 416 -1.87 -17.31 0.94
C ARG A 416 -2.97 -16.59 1.71
N THR A 417 -2.79 -16.44 3.02
CA THR A 417 -3.69 -15.62 3.86
C THR A 417 -3.85 -14.19 3.34
N GLY A 418 -2.88 -13.68 2.59
CA GLY A 418 -2.90 -12.32 2.04
C GLY A 418 -2.75 -11.20 3.07
N ILE A 419 -2.80 -11.54 4.35
CA ILE A 419 -2.57 -10.65 5.49
C ILE A 419 -1.22 -11.02 6.08
N THR A 420 -0.30 -10.06 6.11
CA THR A 420 1.04 -10.23 6.67
C THR A 420 0.99 -10.07 8.19
N VAL A 421 0.28 -9.04 8.68
CA VAL A 421 0.15 -8.73 10.11
C VAL A 421 -1.23 -8.14 10.42
N THR A 422 -1.61 -8.12 11.69
CA THR A 422 -2.77 -7.37 12.17
C THR A 422 -2.34 -6.34 13.20
N ALA A 423 -2.99 -5.18 13.21
CA ALA A 423 -2.71 -4.11 14.15
C ALA A 423 -3.99 -3.45 14.68
N PRO A 424 -3.89 -2.73 15.81
CA PRO A 424 -4.98 -1.95 16.38
C PRO A 424 -5.74 -1.12 15.35
N SER A 425 -7.05 -1.29 15.32
CA SER A 425 -7.95 -0.62 14.38
C SER A 425 -8.58 0.65 14.93
N GLY A 426 -8.13 1.14 16.09
CA GLY A 426 -8.66 2.34 16.73
C GLY A 426 -7.55 3.31 17.09
N GLY A 427 -7.79 4.58 16.76
CA GLY A 427 -6.93 5.71 17.08
C GLY A 427 -7.78 6.93 17.41
N VAL A 428 -7.21 7.83 18.20
CA VAL A 428 -7.77 9.16 18.46
C VAL A 428 -6.87 10.13 17.74
N VAL A 429 -7.40 10.81 16.72
CA VAL A 429 -6.66 11.65 15.79
C VAL A 429 -7.45 12.90 15.51
N SER A 430 -6.80 14.05 15.44
CA SER A 430 -7.49 15.26 15.01
C SER A 430 -7.28 15.41 13.50
N PRO A 431 -8.36 15.35 12.71
CA PRO A 431 -8.25 15.29 11.25
C PRO A 431 -7.91 16.64 10.61
N ARG A 432 -7.86 17.74 11.39
CA ARG A 432 -7.61 19.11 10.92
C ARG A 432 -7.04 19.99 12.04
N ALA A 433 -6.18 20.94 11.68
CA ALA A 433 -5.63 21.94 12.58
C ALA A 433 -6.74 22.75 13.27
N GLY A 434 -6.59 22.96 14.58
CA GLY A 434 -7.59 23.63 15.42
C GLY A 434 -8.87 22.83 15.68
N GLY A 435 -8.94 21.57 15.22
CA GLY A 435 -10.02 20.63 15.53
C GLY A 435 -9.82 19.93 16.87
N THR A 436 -10.85 19.22 17.33
CA THR A 436 -10.70 18.26 18.43
C THR A 436 -10.19 16.92 17.89
N TYR A 437 -9.61 16.09 18.76
CA TYR A 437 -9.36 14.71 18.37
C TYR A 437 -10.69 13.95 18.18
N THR A 438 -10.74 13.16 17.11
CA THR A 438 -11.86 12.32 16.69
C THR A 438 -11.46 10.85 16.69
N LEU A 439 -12.44 9.95 16.72
CA LEU A 439 -12.18 8.52 16.61
C LEU A 439 -11.97 8.13 15.15
N PHE A 440 -10.89 7.41 14.88
CA PHE A 440 -10.58 6.86 13.57
C PHE A 440 -10.48 5.35 13.66
N SER A 441 -11.19 4.65 12.78
CA SER A 441 -11.21 3.19 12.79
C SER A 441 -11.14 2.54 11.42
N GLY A 442 -10.64 1.31 11.37
CA GLY A 442 -10.52 0.55 10.12
C GLY A 442 -9.14 -0.07 9.93
N THR A 443 -8.97 -0.83 8.85
CA THR A 443 -7.62 -1.22 8.40
C THR A 443 -6.77 -0.01 8.02
N SER A 444 -7.41 1.11 7.65
CA SER A 444 -6.78 2.43 7.50
C SER A 444 -6.16 2.99 8.78
N CYS A 445 -6.64 2.56 9.96
CA CYS A 445 -6.04 2.90 11.25
C CYS A 445 -4.93 1.91 11.63
N ALA A 446 -5.12 0.62 11.31
CA ALA A 446 -4.12 -0.42 11.59
C ALA A 446 -2.83 -0.24 10.75
N THR A 447 -2.96 0.15 9.49
CA THR A 447 -1.84 0.36 8.55
C THR A 447 -0.79 1.36 9.06
N PRO A 448 -1.15 2.58 9.49
CA PRO A 448 -0.20 3.54 10.02
C PRO A 448 0.43 3.10 11.35
N HIS A 449 -0.23 2.24 12.15
CA HIS A 449 0.44 1.64 13.32
C HIS A 449 1.63 0.76 12.89
N VAL A 450 1.45 -0.06 11.84
CA VAL A 450 2.51 -0.93 11.31
C VAL A 450 3.60 -0.11 10.62
N ALA A 451 3.24 0.92 9.86
CA ALA A 451 4.21 1.83 9.25
C ALA A 451 5.04 2.57 10.33
N GLY A 452 4.40 2.96 11.43
CA GLY A 452 5.08 3.48 12.62
C GLY A 452 6.06 2.46 13.20
N VAL A 453 5.61 1.23 13.48
CA VAL A 453 6.50 0.17 13.99
C VAL A 453 7.67 -0.11 13.05
N ALA A 454 7.47 -0.08 11.74
CA ALA A 454 8.57 -0.24 10.77
C ALA A 454 9.60 0.90 10.82
N ALA A 455 9.21 2.08 11.32
CA ALA A 455 10.09 3.22 11.50
C ALA A 455 10.86 3.20 12.82
N LEU A 456 10.42 2.43 13.84
CA LEU A 456 11.15 2.21 15.09
C LEU A 456 12.28 1.20 14.89
#